data_AF-A0A929G3C8-F1
#
_entry.id   AF-A0A929G3C8-F1
#
_cell.length_a   1.000
_cell.length_b   1.000
_cell.length_c   1.000
_cell.angle_alpha   90.00
_cell.angle_beta   90.00
_cell.angle_gamma   90.00
#
_symmetry.space_group_name_H-M   'P 1'
#
loop_
_entity.id
_entity.type
_entity.pdbx_description
1 polymer ?
#
loop_
_entity_poly.entity_id
_entity_poly.type
_entity_poly.pdbx_seq_one_letter_code
_entity_poly.pdbx_strand_id
1 'polypeptide(L)'
;MDKSKELNIEFEQLNIQPEHVHALIDLPTDDCLSNFMQNIKGGSSYWINDKKILKSKFSWQRGYGAYSVSASQLQKVKNYIKNQTEHYKQKTFTDEYNDWVKEYGVFDD
;
A
#
# COMPACT_ATOMS: atom_id res chain seq x y z
N MET A 1 -3.34 12.86 -16.50
CA MET A 1 -2.97 13.82 -15.45
C MET A 1 -2.60 12.99 -14.22
N ASP A 2 -1.48 13.28 -13.59
CA ASP A 2 -0.91 12.46 -12.51
C ASP A 2 -1.66 12.78 -11.21
N LYS A 3 -2.57 11.88 -10.82
CA LYS A 3 -3.53 12.11 -9.72
C LYS A 3 -2.85 12.33 -8.36
N SER A 4 -1.60 11.90 -8.21
CA SER A 4 -0.75 12.17 -7.04
C SER A 4 -0.51 13.68 -6.85
N LYS A 5 -0.25 14.40 -7.95
CA LYS A 5 0.06 15.83 -7.95
C LYS A 5 -1.15 16.72 -7.67
N GLU A 6 -2.34 16.27 -8.07
CA GLU A 6 -3.61 16.97 -7.78
C GLU A 6 -3.99 16.89 -6.30
N LEU A 7 -3.57 15.82 -5.62
CA LEU A 7 -3.90 15.56 -4.23
C LEU A 7 -2.77 15.95 -3.26
N ASN A 8 -1.67 16.51 -3.77
CA ASN A 8 -0.45 16.83 -3.02
C ASN A 8 0.09 15.63 -2.20
N ILE A 9 -0.02 14.43 -2.76
CA ILE A 9 0.46 13.21 -2.11
C ILE A 9 1.79 12.83 -2.75
N GLU A 10 2.84 12.78 -1.93
CA GLU A 10 4.13 12.21 -2.33
C GLU A 10 4.26 10.77 -1.86
N PHE A 11 4.39 9.86 -2.83
CA PHE A 11 4.82 8.49 -2.57
C PHE A 11 6.33 8.48 -2.38
N GLU A 12 6.76 8.20 -1.16
CA GLU A 12 8.16 8.05 -0.81
C GLU A 12 8.75 6.73 -1.32
N GLN A 13 7.92 5.68 -1.38
CA GLN A 13 8.25 4.42 -2.04
C GLN A 13 6.97 3.65 -2.36
N LEU A 14 6.91 3.01 -3.53
CA LEU A 14 5.80 2.15 -3.94
C LEU A 14 6.34 0.82 -4.47
N ASN A 15 5.68 -0.27 -4.13
CA ASN A 15 5.90 -1.58 -4.74
C ASN A 15 4.57 -2.33 -4.87
N ILE A 16 4.32 -2.88 -6.06
CA ILE A 16 3.09 -3.60 -6.40
C ILE A 16 3.42 -5.10 -6.48
N GLN A 17 2.71 -5.89 -5.69
CA GLN A 17 2.74 -7.35 -5.73
C GLN A 17 1.49 -7.88 -6.46
N PRO A 18 1.45 -9.17 -6.85
CA PRO A 18 0.32 -9.71 -7.61
C PRO A 18 -1.03 -9.56 -6.88
N GLU A 19 -1.04 -9.69 -5.55
CA GLU A 19 -2.27 -9.65 -4.74
C GLU A 19 -2.42 -8.42 -3.82
N HIS A 20 -1.39 -7.60 -3.62
CA HIS A 20 -1.44 -6.42 -2.75
C HIS A 20 -0.39 -5.36 -3.14
N VAL A 21 -0.40 -4.21 -2.44
CA VAL A 21 0.51 -3.09 -2.69
C VAL A 21 1.10 -2.61 -1.37
N HIS A 22 2.40 -2.34 -1.37
CA HIS A 22 3.08 -1.64 -0.30
C HIS A 22 3.40 -0.21 -0.73
N ALA A 23 2.99 0.76 0.10
CA ALA A 23 3.26 2.17 -0.13
C ALA A 23 3.78 2.82 1.15
N LEU A 24 4.86 3.57 1.03
CA LEU A 24 5.30 4.56 1.99
C LEU A 24 4.91 5.92 1.45
N ILE A 25 4.22 6.70 2.27
CA ILE A 25 3.69 8.01 1.92
C ILE A 25 4.10 9.02 2.97
N ASP A 26 4.25 10.26 2.55
CA ASP A 26 4.11 11.40 3.45
C ASP A 26 2.65 11.86 3.40
N LEU A 27 1.96 11.82 4.54
CA LEU A 27 0.56 12.20 4.64
C LEU A 27 0.48 13.65 5.15
N PRO A 28 -0.06 14.60 4.36
CA PRO A 28 -0.23 15.97 4.81
C PRO A 28 -1.03 16.06 6.12
N THR A 29 -0.64 17.00 6.99
CA THR A 29 -1.23 17.15 8.33
C THR A 29 -2.68 17.64 8.30
N ASP A 30 -3.14 18.16 7.17
CA ASP A 30 -4.49 18.67 6.93
C ASP A 30 -5.41 17.68 6.20
N ASP A 31 -4.93 16.47 5.87
CA ASP A 31 -5.73 15.38 5.33
C ASP A 31 -5.80 14.19 6.31
N CYS A 32 -6.71 13.26 6.05
CA CYS A 32 -6.84 12.03 6.82
C CYS A 32 -6.57 10.80 5.97
N LEU A 33 -6.05 9.76 6.61
CA LEU A 33 -5.69 8.51 5.94
C LEU A 33 -6.87 7.87 5.20
N SER A 34 -8.10 7.98 5.72
CA SER A 34 -9.28 7.42 5.04
C SER A 34 -9.60 8.12 3.72
N ASN A 35 -9.42 9.44 3.64
CA ASN A 35 -9.58 10.18 2.39
C ASN A 35 -8.50 9.78 1.38
N PHE A 36 -7.25 9.72 1.83
CA PHE A 36 -6.14 9.24 1.02
C PHE A 36 -6.42 7.85 0.43
N MET A 37 -6.82 6.89 1.27
CA MET A 37 -7.11 5.53 0.83
C MET A 37 -8.33 5.45 -0.09
N GLN A 38 -9.37 6.27 0.14
CA GLN A 38 -10.51 6.38 -0.78
C GLN A 38 -10.06 6.86 -2.16
N ASN A 39 -9.22 7.90 -2.22
CA ASN A 39 -8.73 8.46 -3.46
C ASN A 39 -7.86 7.47 -4.24
N ILE A 40 -6.93 6.79 -3.57
CA ILE A 40 -6.05 5.81 -4.22
C ILE A 40 -6.84 4.57 -4.64
N LYS A 41 -7.58 3.93 -3.73
CA LYS A 41 -8.31 2.68 -4.04
C LYS A 41 -9.46 2.93 -5.02
N GLY A 42 -10.24 3.97 -4.79
CA GLY A 42 -11.36 4.36 -5.64
C GLY A 42 -10.90 4.85 -7.01
N GLY A 43 -9.92 5.76 -7.04
CA GLY A 43 -9.36 6.32 -8.26
C GLY A 43 -8.71 5.28 -9.17
N SER A 44 -7.90 4.37 -8.59
CA SER A 44 -7.29 3.27 -9.36
C SER A 44 -8.35 2.27 -9.84
N SER A 45 -9.32 1.91 -9.00
CA SER A 45 -10.39 1.00 -9.42
C SER A 45 -11.21 1.58 -10.56
N TYR A 46 -11.58 2.86 -10.47
CA TYR A 46 -12.27 3.56 -11.54
C TYR A 46 -11.45 3.54 -12.82
N TRP A 47 -10.18 3.94 -12.76
CA TRP A 47 -9.32 4.04 -13.94
C TRP A 47 -9.06 2.68 -14.61
N ILE A 48 -8.76 1.62 -13.83
CA ILE A 48 -8.54 0.26 -14.36
C ILE A 48 -9.78 -0.26 -15.09
N ASN A 49 -10.97 -0.05 -14.48
CA ASN A 49 -12.23 -0.50 -15.06
C ASN A 49 -12.62 0.33 -16.30
N ASP A 50 -12.47 1.66 -16.25
CA ASP A 50 -12.73 2.57 -17.36
C ASP A 50 -11.86 2.22 -18.57
N LYS A 51 -10.58 1.93 -18.34
CA LYS A 51 -9.62 1.53 -19.36
C LYS A 51 -9.73 0.07 -19.79
N LYS A 52 -10.61 -0.72 -19.17
CA LYS A 52 -10.80 -2.16 -19.45
C LYS A 52 -9.48 -2.94 -19.49
N ILE A 53 -8.58 -2.61 -18.56
CA ILE A 53 -7.24 -3.23 -18.49
C ILE A 53 -7.36 -4.72 -18.17
N LEU A 54 -8.32 -5.09 -17.32
CA LEU A 54 -8.64 -6.46 -16.97
C LEU A 54 -9.94 -6.90 -17.64
N LYS A 55 -10.05 -8.21 -17.92
CA LYS A 55 -11.28 -8.82 -18.47
C LYS A 55 -12.44 -8.80 -17.47
N SER A 56 -12.13 -8.77 -16.18
CA SER A 56 -13.08 -8.70 -15.07
C SER A 56 -13.09 -7.31 -14.44
N LYS A 57 -14.15 -7.02 -13.67
CA LYS A 57 -14.21 -5.82 -12.86
C LYS A 57 -13.15 -5.89 -11.75
N PHE A 58 -12.28 -4.90 -11.70
CA PHE A 58 -11.29 -4.73 -10.64
C PHE A 58 -11.92 -4.04 -9.43
N SER A 59 -11.59 -4.52 -8.24
CA SER A 59 -11.90 -3.86 -6.97
C SER A 59 -10.88 -4.26 -5.91
N TRP A 60 -10.51 -3.30 -5.06
CA TRP A 60 -9.76 -3.60 -3.85
C TRP A 60 -10.65 -4.26 -2.79
N GLN A 61 -10.03 -4.99 -1.86
CA GLN A 61 -10.65 -5.37 -0.59
C GLN A 61 -11.17 -4.15 0.18
N ARG A 62 -12.12 -4.34 1.09
CA ARG A 62 -12.73 -3.23 1.86
C ARG A 62 -11.71 -2.50 2.73
N GLY A 63 -10.94 -3.24 3.54
CA GLY A 63 -9.98 -2.70 4.49
C GLY A 63 -8.63 -2.28 3.90
N TYR A 64 -7.76 -1.79 4.77
CA TYR A 64 -6.34 -1.53 4.51
C TYR A 64 -5.55 -1.55 5.82
N GLY A 65 -4.32 -2.03 5.78
CA GLY A 65 -3.37 -1.91 6.90
C GLY A 65 -2.56 -0.62 6.77
N ALA A 66 -2.36 0.08 7.88
CA ALA A 66 -1.54 1.29 7.91
C ALA A 66 -0.80 1.41 9.23
N TYR A 67 0.48 1.75 9.13
CA TYR A 67 1.40 1.81 10.26
C TYR A 67 2.24 3.07 10.15
N SER A 68 2.37 3.80 11.27
CA SER A 68 3.25 4.98 11.32
C SER A 68 4.72 4.53 11.37
N VAL A 69 5.58 5.23 10.63
CA VAL A 69 7.01 4.95 10.57
C VAL A 69 7.77 6.11 11.20
N SER A 70 8.64 5.80 12.16
CA SER A 70 9.53 6.80 12.76
C SER A 70 10.66 7.17 11.79
N ALA A 71 11.13 8.42 11.86
CA ALA A 71 12.18 8.92 10.98
C ALA A 71 13.46 8.06 11.00
N SER A 72 13.81 7.46 12.15
CA SER A 72 14.97 6.57 12.29
C SER A 72 14.81 5.24 11.55
N GLN A 73 13.59 4.80 11.27
CA GLN A 73 13.29 3.57 10.53
C GLN A 73 13.02 3.83 9.04
N LEU A 74 12.96 5.09 8.62
CA LEU A 74 12.54 5.48 7.27
C LEU A 74 13.32 4.75 6.18
N GLN A 75 14.66 4.76 6.25
CA GLN A 75 15.48 4.12 5.22
C GLN A 75 15.32 2.60 5.20
N LYS A 76 15.14 1.98 6.38
CA LYS A 76 14.89 0.54 6.50
C LYS A 76 13.57 0.16 5.82
N VAL A 77 12.50 0.91 6.09
CA VAL A 77 11.18 0.68 5.49
C VAL A 77 11.19 0.97 3.98
N LYS A 78 11.84 2.05 3.53
CA LYS A 78 12.04 2.33 2.09
C LYS A 78 12.68 1.13 1.38
N ASN A 79 13.77 0.61 1.94
CA ASN A 79 14.48 -0.54 1.37
C ASN A 79 13.63 -1.82 1.41
N TYR A 80 12.89 -2.05 2.50
CA TYR A 80 11.98 -3.19 2.62
C TYR A 80 10.92 -3.18 1.51
N ILE A 81 10.20 -2.06 1.33
CA ILE A 81 9.16 -1.92 0.30
C ILE A 81 9.76 -2.08 -1.10
N LYS A 82 10.90 -1.44 -1.36
CA LYS A 82 11.59 -1.54 -2.66
C LYS A 82 11.88 -2.99 -3.05
N ASN A 83 12.33 -3.80 -2.09
CA ASN A 83 12.81 -5.16 -2.33
C ASN A 83 11.73 -6.25 -2.16
N GLN A 84 10.46 -5.87 -2.00
CA GLN A 84 9.35 -6.80 -1.77
C GLN A 84 9.28 -7.92 -2.82
N THR A 85 9.47 -7.60 -4.11
CA THR A 85 9.44 -8.61 -5.19
C THR A 85 10.51 -9.68 -5.05
N GLU A 86 11.67 -9.37 -4.45
CA GLU A 86 12.71 -10.35 -4.16
C GLU A 86 12.40 -11.14 -2.89
N HIS A 87 11.82 -10.48 -1.89
CA HIS A 87 11.37 -11.12 -0.65
C HIS A 87 10.30 -12.20 -0.91
N TYR A 88 9.34 -11.91 -1.78
CA TYR A 88 8.28 -12.85 -2.20
C TYR A 88 8.78 -14.11 -2.89
N LYS A 89 10.03 -14.12 -3.38
CA LYS A 89 10.64 -15.35 -3.91
C LYS A 89 11.03 -16.35 -2.82
N GLN A 90 11.15 -15.89 -1.58
CA GLN A 90 11.67 -16.66 -0.44
C GLN A 90 10.63 -16.86 0.66
N LYS A 91 9.63 -15.98 0.77
CA LYS A 91 8.62 -15.99 1.83
C LYS A 91 7.30 -15.40 1.34
N THR A 92 6.17 -16.02 1.67
CA THR A 92 4.86 -15.54 1.22
C THR A 92 4.32 -14.43 2.15
N PHE A 93 3.31 -13.69 1.68
CA PHE A 93 2.60 -12.70 2.50
C PHE A 93 2.07 -13.32 3.79
N THR A 94 1.48 -14.51 3.66
CA THR A 94 0.88 -15.25 4.77
C THR A 94 1.93 -15.59 5.83
N ASP A 95 3.14 -15.94 5.41
CA ASP A 95 4.24 -16.22 6.34
C ASP A 95 4.69 -14.96 7.08
N GLU A 96 4.81 -13.81 6.39
CA GLU A 96 5.12 -12.53 7.03
C GLU A 96 4.03 -12.09 7.99
N TYR A 97 2.77 -12.18 7.57
CA TYR A 97 1.62 -11.86 8.40
C TYR A 97 1.61 -12.70 9.68
N ASN A 98 1.80 -14.02 9.57
CA ASN A 98 1.86 -14.91 10.74
C ASN A 98 3.01 -14.55 11.68
N ASP A 99 4.15 -14.13 11.15
CA ASP A 99 5.28 -13.69 11.97
C ASP A 99 4.98 -12.35 12.67
N TRP A 100 4.30 -11.42 12.00
CA TRP A 100 3.86 -10.17 12.64
C TRP A 100 2.82 -10.41 13.74
N VAL A 101 1.88 -11.33 13.52
CA VAL A 101 0.92 -11.76 14.54
C VAL A 101 1.65 -12.33 15.76
N LYS A 102 2.65 -13.19 15.55
CA LYS A 102 3.46 -13.77 16.63
C LYS A 102 4.33 -12.74 17.37
N GLU A 103 4.97 -11.83 16.63
CA GLU A 103 5.99 -10.93 17.17
C GLU A 103 5.39 -9.68 17.81
N TYR A 104 4.30 -9.16 17.23
CA TYR A 104 3.72 -7.88 17.65
C TYR A 104 2.27 -7.98 18.16
N GLY A 105 1.60 -9.13 18.01
CA GLY A 105 0.21 -9.31 18.44
C GLY A 105 -0.81 -8.49 17.65
N VAL A 106 -0.51 -8.20 16.37
CA VAL A 106 -1.21 -7.20 15.56
C VAL A 106 -2.24 -7.85 14.61
N PHE A 107 -3.52 -7.49 14.85
CA PHE A 107 -4.78 -7.54 14.07
C PHE A 107 -5.27 -8.87 13.46
N ASP A 108 -6.40 -9.39 13.98
CA ASP A 108 -7.47 -10.04 13.19
C ASP A 108 -8.40 -8.92 12.69
N ASP A 109 -8.54 -8.77 11.36
CA ASP A 109 -9.59 -7.96 10.70
C ASP A 109 -10.34 -8.82 9.66
#